data_AF-A0A3D1TQA3-F1
#
_entry.id   AF-A0A3D1TQA3-F1
#
_cell.length_a   1.000
_cell.length_b   1.000
_cell.length_c   1.000
_cell.angle_alpha   90.00
_cell.angle_beta   90.00
_cell.angle_gamma   90.00
#
_symmetry.space_group_name_H-M   'P 1'
#
loop_
_entity.id
_entity.type
_entity.pdbx_description
1 polymer ?
#
loop_
_entity_poly.entity_id
_entity_poly.type
_entity_poly.pdbx_seq_one_letter_code
_entity_poly.pdbx_strand_id
1 'polypeptide(L)'
;ADVSYDRPFQVLIDKDDAGAAFRRCPSEHLDPPAATEFLRCINWFYAAVLMWAKCLRRGEPWAAKMRDWDSKIELLRMLEWDHKARKGWEYDTWFNGMHLRDWMDPDLLARIEGCWSGFSTSDSLRALGESLALFDEVSTRTAAALGIEPFDATRVRQAVDAFLGTDL
;
A
#
# COMPACT_ATOMS: atom_id res chain seq x y z
N ALA A 1 -10.04 32.52 0.72
CA ALA A 1 -10.50 31.20 1.18
C ALA A 1 -9.53 30.75 2.25
N ASP A 2 -10.02 30.22 3.38
CA ASP A 2 -9.12 29.68 4.40
C ASP A 2 -8.33 28.50 3.81
N VAL A 3 -7.02 28.48 4.04
CA VAL A 3 -6.13 27.40 3.59
C VAL A 3 -5.75 26.59 4.82
N SER A 4 -6.18 25.33 4.86
CA SER A 4 -5.93 24.41 5.96
C SER A 4 -4.73 23.50 5.68
N TYR A 5 -3.94 23.25 6.72
CA TYR A 5 -2.85 22.28 6.72
C TYR A 5 -3.07 21.28 7.85
N ASP A 6 -2.82 20.00 7.59
CA ASP A 6 -2.92 18.92 8.56
C ASP A 6 -1.71 18.84 9.51
N ARG A 7 -0.55 19.30 9.03
CA ARG A 7 0.73 19.27 9.74
C ARG A 7 1.14 20.64 10.30
N PRO A 8 1.99 20.66 11.34
CA PRO A 8 2.66 21.89 11.75
C PRO A 8 3.42 22.51 10.58
N PHE A 9 3.34 23.83 10.43
CA PHE A 9 4.07 24.58 9.42
C PHE A 9 4.67 25.85 10.02
N GLN A 10 5.67 26.39 9.33
CA GLN A 10 6.25 27.69 9.63
C GLN A 10 6.22 28.53 8.35
N VAL A 11 5.62 29.71 8.42
CA VAL A 11 5.65 30.68 7.31
C VAL A 11 7.04 31.31 7.28
N LEU A 12 7.83 30.99 6.26
CA LEU A 12 9.18 31.56 6.08
C LEU A 12 9.15 32.90 5.34
N ILE A 13 8.18 33.08 4.43
CA ILE A 13 7.99 34.29 3.65
C ILE A 13 6.51 34.44 3.32
N ASP A 14 6.01 35.67 3.44
CA ASP A 14 4.65 36.07 3.06
C ASP A 14 4.78 37.33 2.20
N LYS A 15 4.45 37.23 0.91
CA LYS A 15 4.68 38.31 -0.08
C LYS A 15 3.41 39.09 -0.41
N ASP A 16 2.26 38.53 -0.07
CA ASP A 16 0.92 38.98 -0.43
C ASP A 16 -0.03 38.99 0.78
N ASP A 17 0.53 38.87 1.99
CA ASP A 17 -0.17 38.83 3.28
C ASP A 17 -1.21 37.69 3.40
N ALA A 18 -1.07 36.64 2.59
CA ALA A 18 -1.99 35.51 2.57
C ALA A 18 -1.78 34.54 3.76
N GLY A 19 -0.61 34.58 4.41
CA GLY A 19 -0.23 33.65 5.48
C GLY A 19 -1.13 33.76 6.72
N ALA A 20 -1.75 34.92 6.95
CA ALA A 20 -2.71 35.11 8.04
C ALA A 20 -3.97 34.24 7.92
N ALA A 21 -4.29 33.74 6.71
CA ALA A 21 -5.41 32.83 6.48
C ALA A 21 -5.04 31.35 6.69
N PHE A 22 -3.76 31.03 6.93
CA PHE A 22 -3.34 29.65 7.11
C PHE A 22 -3.78 29.15 8.48
N ARG A 23 -4.38 27.96 8.51
CA ARG A 23 -4.83 27.31 9.74
C ARG A 23 -4.29 25.90 9.78
N ARG A 24 -3.83 25.48 10.97
CA ARG A 24 -3.61 24.06 11.22
C ARG A 24 -4.94 23.45 11.63
N CYS A 25 -5.38 22.45 10.88
CA CYS A 25 -6.52 21.61 11.22
C CYS A 25 -6.02 20.19 11.48
N PRO A 26 -6.55 19.44 12.46
CA PRO A 26 -6.22 18.03 12.60
C PRO A 26 -6.57 17.25 11.32
N SER A 27 -5.79 16.20 11.04
CA SER A 27 -6.04 15.25 9.94
C SER A 27 -7.44 14.62 10.05
N GLU A 28 -8.12 14.46 8.90
CA GLU A 28 -9.44 13.83 8.79
C GLU A 28 -9.37 12.29 8.76
N HIS A 29 -8.19 11.68 8.69
CA HIS A 29 -8.01 10.23 8.52
C HIS A 29 -7.59 9.52 9.81
N LEU A 30 -8.38 9.75 10.86
CA LEU A 30 -8.24 9.13 12.19
C LEU A 30 -9.21 7.97 12.42
N ASP A 31 -10.07 7.66 11.45
CA ASP A 31 -11.05 6.60 11.59
C ASP A 31 -10.58 5.31 10.88
N PRO A 32 -10.99 4.14 11.40
CA PRO A 32 -10.84 2.88 10.68
C PRO A 32 -11.52 2.94 9.30
N PRO A 33 -10.99 2.24 8.28
CA PRO A 33 -11.63 2.17 6.98
C PRO A 33 -13.00 1.49 7.10
N ALA A 34 -13.97 1.94 6.31
CA ALA A 34 -15.21 1.18 6.18
C ALA A 34 -14.91 -0.20 5.53
N ALA A 35 -15.70 -1.22 5.86
CA ALA A 35 -15.50 -2.57 5.33
C ALA A 35 -15.49 -2.61 3.79
N THR A 36 -16.26 -1.74 3.13
CA THR A 36 -16.26 -1.60 1.67
C THR A 36 -14.95 -1.04 1.12
N GLU A 37 -14.30 -0.12 1.84
CA GLU A 37 -13.01 0.44 1.45
C GLU A 37 -11.87 -0.55 1.65
N PHE A 38 -11.93 -1.29 2.76
CA PHE A 38 -11.03 -2.39 3.04
C PHE A 38 -11.09 -3.46 1.92
N LEU A 39 -12.29 -3.91 1.57
CA LEU A 39 -12.49 -4.86 0.46
C LEU A 39 -12.09 -4.28 -0.89
N ARG A 40 -12.28 -2.98 -1.12
CA ARG A 40 -11.85 -2.31 -2.35
C ARG A 40 -10.32 -2.32 -2.48
N CYS A 41 -9.58 -2.03 -1.41
CA CYS A 41 -8.12 -2.12 -1.39
C CYS A 41 -7.65 -3.54 -1.77
N ILE A 42 -8.24 -4.56 -1.15
CA ILE A 42 -7.96 -5.96 -1.45
C ILE A 42 -8.21 -6.29 -2.92
N ASN A 43 -9.37 -5.91 -3.45
CA ASN A 43 -9.73 -6.17 -4.84
C ASN A 43 -8.78 -5.49 -5.83
N TRP A 44 -8.38 -4.24 -5.57
CA TRP A 44 -7.43 -3.52 -6.42
C TRP A 44 -6.03 -4.14 -6.38
N PHE A 45 -5.56 -4.54 -5.21
CA PHE A 45 -4.30 -5.26 -5.08
C PHE A 45 -4.31 -6.54 -5.92
N TYR A 46 -5.34 -7.38 -5.75
CA TYR A 46 -5.43 -8.64 -6.49
C TYR A 46 -5.62 -8.47 -8.00
N ALA A 47 -6.35 -7.44 -8.42
CA ALA A 47 -6.45 -7.08 -9.83
C ALA A 47 -5.09 -6.67 -10.40
N ALA A 48 -4.32 -5.87 -9.66
CA ALA A 48 -2.99 -5.42 -10.07
C ALA A 48 -2.01 -6.59 -10.21
N VAL A 49 -1.89 -7.48 -9.20
CA VAL A 49 -0.97 -8.63 -9.25
C VAL A 49 -1.36 -9.64 -10.34
N LEU A 50 -2.65 -9.85 -10.60
CA LEU A 50 -3.09 -10.71 -11.70
C LEU A 50 -2.69 -10.12 -13.06
N MET A 51 -2.84 -8.81 -13.24
CA MET A 51 -2.39 -8.14 -14.47
C MET A 51 -0.87 -8.12 -14.58
N TRP A 52 -0.16 -7.95 -13.46
CA TRP A 52 1.29 -8.00 -13.40
C TRP A 52 1.78 -9.37 -13.92
N ALA A 53 1.25 -10.46 -13.38
CA ALA A 53 1.56 -11.81 -13.84
C ALA A 53 1.31 -11.99 -15.35
N LYS A 54 0.15 -11.53 -15.85
CA LYS A 54 -0.18 -11.57 -17.29
C LYS A 54 0.79 -10.76 -18.16
N CYS A 55 1.25 -9.61 -17.70
CA CYS A 55 2.24 -8.81 -18.43
C CYS A 55 3.60 -9.51 -18.50
N LEU A 56 4.05 -10.13 -17.40
CA LEU A 56 5.28 -10.92 -17.38
C LEU A 56 5.21 -12.09 -18.38
N ARG A 57 4.08 -12.80 -18.42
CA ARG A 57 3.87 -13.90 -19.40
C ARG A 57 3.89 -13.46 -20.86
N ARG A 58 3.52 -12.21 -21.14
CA ARG A 58 3.52 -11.65 -22.50
C ARG A 58 4.87 -11.04 -22.89
N GLY A 59 5.86 -11.05 -21.99
CA GLY A 59 7.12 -10.35 -22.23
C GLY A 59 6.93 -8.83 -22.33
N GLU A 60 6.00 -8.27 -21.56
CA GLU A 60 5.69 -6.83 -21.51
C GLU A 60 6.24 -6.19 -20.21
N PRO A 61 7.56 -6.03 -20.04
CA PRO A 61 8.17 -5.63 -18.77
C PRO A 61 7.79 -4.21 -18.33
N TRP A 62 7.54 -3.30 -19.28
CA TRP A 62 7.06 -1.96 -18.95
C TRP A 62 5.66 -1.98 -18.33
N ALA A 63 4.73 -2.72 -18.95
CA ALA A 63 3.38 -2.87 -18.42
C ALA A 63 3.39 -3.59 -17.07
N ALA A 64 4.27 -4.59 -16.91
CA ALA A 64 4.49 -5.26 -15.64
C ALA A 64 4.92 -4.27 -14.53
N LYS A 65 5.83 -3.33 -14.82
CA LYS A 65 6.24 -2.30 -13.86
C LYS A 65 5.13 -1.34 -13.45
N MET A 66 4.23 -1.00 -14.37
CA MET A 66 3.04 -0.21 -14.02
C MET A 66 2.12 -0.98 -13.07
N ARG A 67 1.91 -2.29 -13.31
CA ARG A 67 1.07 -3.13 -12.44
C ARG A 67 1.72 -3.42 -11.09
N ASP A 68 3.05 -3.56 -11.05
CA ASP A 68 3.85 -3.58 -9.82
C ASP A 68 3.55 -2.33 -8.99
N TRP A 69 3.70 -1.14 -9.57
CA TRP A 69 3.38 0.13 -8.91
C TRP A 69 1.93 0.21 -8.41
N ASP A 70 0.95 -0.18 -9.24
CA ASP A 70 -0.47 -0.20 -8.86
C ASP A 70 -0.70 -1.10 -7.62
N SER A 71 -0.01 -2.25 -7.53
CA SER A 71 -0.08 -3.13 -6.36
C SER A 71 0.55 -2.50 -5.10
N LYS A 72 1.62 -1.70 -5.27
CA LYS A 72 2.32 -1.07 -4.15
C LYS A 72 1.52 0.03 -3.48
N ILE A 73 0.67 0.73 -4.24
CA ILE A 73 -0.27 1.71 -3.68
C ILE A 73 -1.19 1.04 -2.66
N GLU A 74 -1.77 -0.12 -3.00
CA GLU A 74 -2.68 -0.83 -2.11
C GLU A 74 -1.95 -1.59 -0.99
N LEU A 75 -0.75 -2.12 -1.24
CA LEU A 75 0.09 -2.70 -0.20
C LEU A 75 0.48 -1.67 0.86
N LEU A 76 0.89 -0.47 0.45
CA LEU A 76 1.20 0.61 1.40
C LEU A 76 -0.03 0.95 2.24
N ARG A 77 -1.19 1.16 1.61
CA ARG A 77 -2.43 1.44 2.33
C ARG A 77 -2.78 0.36 3.36
N MET A 78 -2.62 -0.91 3.00
CA MET A 78 -2.89 -2.03 3.90
C MET A 78 -1.90 -2.06 5.08
N LEU A 79 -0.62 -1.76 4.84
CA LEU A 79 0.41 -1.64 5.89
C LEU A 79 0.12 -0.47 6.85
N GLU A 80 -0.36 0.66 6.33
CA GLU A 80 -0.78 1.80 7.14
C GLU A 80 -1.97 1.44 8.05
N TRP A 81 -2.99 0.79 7.48
CA TRP A 81 -4.15 0.32 8.25
C TRP A 81 -3.80 -0.73 9.28
N ASP A 82 -2.94 -1.70 8.93
CA ASP A 82 -2.47 -2.72 9.88
C ASP A 82 -1.76 -2.09 11.08
N HIS A 83 -0.87 -1.13 10.82
CA HIS A 83 -0.14 -0.44 11.89
C HIS A 83 -1.10 0.34 12.78
N LYS A 84 -1.99 1.15 12.19
CA LYS A 84 -2.99 1.95 12.91
C LYS A 84 -3.99 1.11 13.70
N ALA A 85 -4.48 0.00 13.13
CA ALA A 85 -5.41 -0.89 13.82
C ALA A 85 -4.80 -1.48 15.11
N ARG A 86 -3.47 -1.65 15.17
CA ARG A 86 -2.76 -2.20 16.33
C ARG A 86 -2.22 -1.15 17.30
N LYS A 87 -1.87 0.04 16.80
CA LYS A 87 -1.19 1.09 17.59
C LYS A 87 -2.09 2.26 17.98
N GLY A 88 -3.22 2.42 17.32
CA GLY A 88 -4.09 3.59 17.44
C GLY A 88 -4.24 4.29 16.09
N TRP A 89 -5.46 4.74 15.78
CA TRP A 89 -5.75 5.39 14.50
C TRP A 89 -5.25 6.84 14.43
N GLU A 90 -4.90 7.40 15.59
CA GLU A 90 -4.16 8.64 15.74
C GLU A 90 -2.67 8.52 15.37
N TYR A 91 -2.15 7.29 15.21
CA TYR A 91 -0.76 7.10 14.88
C TYR A 91 -0.43 7.59 13.47
N ASP A 92 0.70 8.26 13.34
CA ASP A 92 1.08 8.94 12.13
C ASP A 92 1.82 8.03 11.15
N THR A 93 1.11 7.62 10.11
CA THR A 93 1.69 6.98 8.92
C THR A 93 1.80 8.04 7.84
N TRP A 94 2.98 8.62 7.67
CA TRP A 94 3.20 9.77 6.80
C TRP A 94 2.80 9.49 5.34
N PHE A 95 2.38 10.55 4.63
CA PHE A 95 1.92 10.47 3.24
C PHE A 95 2.90 9.73 2.32
N ASN A 96 2.37 8.85 1.46
CA ASN A 96 3.12 8.07 0.46
C ASN A 96 4.32 7.30 1.02
N GLY A 97 4.22 6.78 2.25
CA GLY A 97 5.32 6.00 2.84
C GLY A 97 6.57 6.82 3.11
N MET A 98 6.43 8.14 3.31
CA MET A 98 7.53 8.90 3.90
C MET A 98 7.82 8.37 5.31
N HIS A 99 9.05 8.55 5.78
CA HIS A 99 9.43 8.18 7.15
C HIS A 99 9.12 6.73 7.54
N LEU A 100 9.10 5.79 6.58
CA LEU A 100 8.80 4.37 6.84
C LEU A 100 9.62 3.79 7.99
N ARG A 101 10.88 4.19 8.15
CA ARG A 101 11.74 3.74 9.26
C ARG A 101 11.28 4.19 10.64
N ASP A 102 10.50 5.26 10.71
CA ASP A 102 10.07 5.90 11.95
C ASP A 102 8.74 5.32 12.44
N TRP A 103 7.93 4.73 11.55
CA TRP A 103 6.60 4.22 11.90
C TRP A 103 6.34 2.76 11.51
N MET A 104 6.97 2.21 10.47
CA MET A 104 6.70 0.82 10.07
C MET A 104 7.31 -0.18 11.06
N ASP A 105 6.60 -1.30 11.27
CA ASP A 105 7.12 -2.39 12.08
C ASP A 105 8.43 -2.95 11.45
N PRO A 106 9.51 -3.12 12.24
CA PRO A 106 10.83 -3.45 11.69
C PRO A 106 10.88 -4.73 10.85
N ASP A 107 10.08 -5.74 11.20
CA ASP A 107 9.97 -7.01 10.47
C ASP A 107 9.32 -6.83 9.10
N LEU A 108 8.28 -6.00 8.99
CA LEU A 108 7.64 -5.68 7.71
C LEU A 108 8.54 -4.80 6.85
N LEU A 109 9.22 -3.84 7.47
CA LEU A 109 10.20 -2.98 6.78
C LEU A 109 11.33 -3.81 6.16
N ALA A 110 11.82 -4.84 6.86
CA ALA A 110 12.84 -5.74 6.32
C ALA A 110 12.35 -6.54 5.10
N ARG A 111 11.06 -6.83 5.02
CA ARG A 111 10.46 -7.59 3.90
C ARG A 111 10.09 -6.72 2.70
N ILE A 112 9.82 -5.43 2.91
CA ILE A 112 9.37 -4.54 1.84
C ILE A 112 10.39 -4.41 0.71
N GLU A 113 11.69 -4.55 1.01
CA GLU A 113 12.76 -4.57 0.02
C GLU A 113 12.56 -5.72 -1.00
N GLY A 114 12.16 -6.89 -0.51
CA GLY A 114 11.86 -8.06 -1.34
C GLY A 114 10.70 -7.83 -2.31
N CYS A 115 9.78 -6.92 -1.99
CA CYS A 115 8.64 -6.61 -2.84
C CYS A 115 8.99 -5.77 -4.07
N TRP A 116 10.23 -5.25 -4.17
CA TRP A 116 10.70 -4.49 -5.32
C TRP A 116 11.56 -5.33 -6.25
N SER A 117 11.50 -5.03 -7.54
CA SER A 117 12.38 -5.62 -8.56
C SER A 117 12.98 -4.57 -9.49
N GLY A 118 14.09 -4.95 -10.12
CA GLY A 118 14.57 -4.39 -11.37
C GLY A 118 13.70 -4.80 -12.56
N PHE A 119 14.22 -4.63 -13.77
CA PHE A 119 13.43 -4.74 -15.01
C PHE A 119 13.33 -6.16 -15.58
N SER A 120 14.07 -7.12 -15.04
CA SER A 120 14.06 -8.50 -15.55
C SER A 120 12.78 -9.24 -15.14
N THR A 121 12.39 -10.21 -15.96
CA THR A 121 11.23 -11.07 -15.69
C THR A 121 11.41 -11.87 -14.41
N SER A 122 12.57 -12.51 -14.22
CA SER A 122 12.86 -13.33 -13.04
C SER A 122 12.79 -12.53 -11.75
N ASP A 123 13.38 -11.34 -11.73
CA ASP A 123 13.33 -10.47 -10.56
C ASP A 123 11.91 -9.95 -10.30
N SER A 124 11.15 -9.66 -11.36
CA SER A 124 9.74 -9.26 -11.24
C SER A 124 8.83 -10.39 -10.72
N LEU A 125 9.07 -11.65 -11.11
CA LEU A 125 8.34 -12.80 -10.55
C LEU A 125 8.60 -12.95 -9.06
N ARG A 126 9.87 -12.82 -8.64
CA ARG A 126 10.26 -12.84 -7.22
C ARG A 126 9.52 -11.73 -6.46
N ALA A 127 9.63 -10.49 -6.91
CA ALA A 127 8.97 -9.35 -6.26
C ALA A 127 7.44 -9.46 -6.21
N LEU A 128 6.83 -10.05 -7.25
CA LEU A 128 5.39 -10.34 -7.27
C LEU A 128 5.04 -11.32 -6.15
N GLY A 129 5.76 -12.44 -6.04
CA GLY A 129 5.57 -13.44 -4.98
C GLY A 129 5.74 -12.84 -3.57
N GLU A 130 6.81 -12.07 -3.35
CA GLU A 130 7.05 -11.39 -2.07
C GLU A 130 5.94 -10.38 -1.73
N SER A 131 5.47 -9.63 -2.72
CA SER A 131 4.37 -8.67 -2.52
C SER A 131 3.06 -9.37 -2.17
N LEU A 132 2.76 -10.48 -2.84
CA LEU A 132 1.57 -11.28 -2.59
C LEU A 132 1.59 -11.87 -1.18
N ALA A 133 2.70 -12.50 -0.80
CA ALA A 133 2.85 -13.11 0.52
C ALA A 133 2.73 -12.08 1.66
N LEU A 134 3.36 -10.90 1.49
CA LEU A 134 3.26 -9.82 2.48
C LEU A 134 1.83 -9.27 2.56
N PHE A 135 1.16 -9.06 1.42
CA PHE A 135 -0.21 -8.55 1.41
C PHE A 135 -1.20 -9.52 2.04
N ASP A 136 -1.08 -10.83 1.78
CA ASP A 136 -1.94 -11.86 2.38
C ASP A 136 -1.87 -11.83 3.90
N GLU A 137 -0.66 -11.78 4.44
CA GLU A 137 -0.40 -11.74 5.86
C GLU A 137 -0.97 -10.47 6.50
N VAL A 138 -0.61 -9.31 5.95
CA VAL A 138 -1.00 -8.02 6.51
C VAL A 138 -2.50 -7.82 6.39
N SER A 139 -3.12 -8.16 5.25
CA SER A 139 -4.57 -8.03 5.08
C SER A 139 -5.36 -8.96 6.01
N THR A 140 -4.91 -10.19 6.23
CA THR A 140 -5.53 -11.12 7.19
C THR A 140 -5.43 -10.57 8.62
N ARG A 141 -4.25 -10.07 9.00
CA ARG A 141 -4.01 -9.47 10.32
C ARG A 141 -4.87 -8.23 10.54
N THR A 142 -4.96 -7.34 9.55
CA THR A 142 -5.80 -6.14 9.60
C THR A 142 -7.28 -6.49 9.68
N ALA A 143 -7.76 -7.47 8.90
CA ALA A 143 -9.16 -7.91 8.95
C ALA A 143 -9.53 -8.38 10.36
N ALA A 144 -8.67 -9.19 10.99
CA ALA A 144 -8.86 -9.64 12.36
C ALA A 144 -8.88 -8.48 13.37
N ALA A 145 -7.97 -7.51 13.23
CA ALA A 145 -7.92 -6.33 14.10
C ALA A 145 -9.15 -5.42 13.94
N LEU A 146 -9.75 -5.39 12.75
CA LEU A 146 -10.95 -4.62 12.44
C LEU A 146 -12.27 -5.37 12.70
N GLY A 147 -12.22 -6.66 13.03
CA GLY A 147 -13.42 -7.50 13.14
C GLY A 147 -14.15 -7.71 11.81
N ILE A 148 -13.41 -7.68 10.69
CA ILE A 148 -13.92 -7.92 9.34
C ILE A 148 -13.59 -9.36 8.94
N GLU A 149 -14.54 -10.02 8.26
CA GLU A 149 -14.30 -11.35 7.70
C GLU A 149 -13.14 -11.35 6.70
N PRO A 150 -12.21 -12.32 6.78
CA PRO A 150 -11.11 -12.43 5.81
C PRO A 150 -11.61 -12.62 4.38
N PHE A 151 -10.92 -11.99 3.43
CA PHE A 151 -11.20 -12.19 2.01
C PHE A 151 -10.65 -13.54 1.53
N ASP A 152 -11.50 -14.34 0.88
CA ASP A 152 -11.05 -15.59 0.24
C ASP A 152 -10.32 -15.30 -1.08
N ALA A 153 -8.99 -15.26 -0.99
CA ALA A 153 -8.12 -15.05 -2.12
C ALA A 153 -7.77 -16.33 -2.90
N THR A 154 -8.26 -17.51 -2.49
CA THR A 154 -7.80 -18.81 -2.98
C THR A 154 -7.76 -18.89 -4.50
N ARG A 155 -8.86 -18.47 -5.16
CA ARG A 155 -8.99 -18.55 -6.61
C ARG A 155 -8.00 -17.63 -7.34
N VAL A 156 -7.77 -16.43 -6.82
CA VAL A 156 -6.87 -15.47 -7.48
C VAL A 156 -5.41 -15.86 -7.24
N ARG A 157 -5.08 -16.39 -6.05
CA ARG A 157 -3.74 -16.95 -5.79
C ARG A 157 -3.43 -18.10 -6.72
N GLN A 158 -4.34 -19.07 -6.87
CA GLN A 158 -4.17 -20.17 -7.82
C GLN A 158 -3.94 -19.68 -9.25
N ALA A 159 -4.63 -18.61 -9.67
CA ALA A 159 -4.43 -18.02 -10.98
C ALA A 159 -3.05 -17.36 -11.13
N VAL A 160 -2.57 -16.66 -10.10
CA VAL A 160 -1.22 -16.07 -10.08
C VAL A 160 -0.15 -17.15 -10.02
N ASP A 161 -0.28 -18.16 -9.17
CA ASP A 161 0.66 -19.27 -9.01
C ASP A 161 0.81 -20.07 -10.31
N ALA A 162 -0.28 -20.25 -11.07
CA ALA A 162 -0.21 -20.86 -12.39
C ALA A 162 0.71 -20.07 -13.34
N PHE A 163 0.80 -18.75 -13.19
CA PHE A 163 1.73 -17.93 -13.96
C PHE A 163 3.15 -17.94 -13.40
N LEU A 164 3.33 -18.08 -12.09
CA LEU A 164 4.63 -18.15 -11.41
C LEU A 164 5.34 -19.50 -11.59
N GLY A 165 4.59 -20.60 -11.62
CA GLY A 165 5.11 -21.96 -11.69
C GLY A 165 5.28 -22.52 -13.10
N THR A 166 5.01 -21.73 -14.15
CA THR A 166 5.39 -22.12 -15.52
C THR A 166 6.77 -21.56 -15.80
N ASP A 167 7.70 -22.38 -16.29
CA ASP A 167 8.97 -21.86 -16.83
C ASP A 167 8.69 -20.80 -17.89
N LEU A 168 9.27 -19.61 -17.69
CA LEU A 168 9.14 -18.42 -18.54
C LEU A 168 10.37 -18.23 -19.42
#